data_AF-Q9VQ95-F1
#
_entry.id   AF-Q9VQ95-F1
#
_cell.length_a   1.000
_cell.length_b   1.000
_cell.length_c   1.000
_cell.angle_alpha   90.00
_cell.angle_beta   90.00
_cell.angle_gamma   90.00
#
_symmetry.space_group_name_H-M   'P 1'
#
loop_
_entity.id
_entity.type
_entity.pdbx_description
1 polymer ?
#
loop_
_entity_poly.entity_id
_entity_poly.type
_entity_poly.pdbx_seq_one_letter_code
_entity_poly.pdbx_strand_id
1 'polypeptide(L)'
;MSFSESNVHQWALCALAGVTGFVCGAFVQQEASIRQLLQQIRRDPYVYHHRHKLYPMLSTFGTDHEARLWNRPTSWADKFRELVLSPILDLVSATVTLKWDSATTTDLLDLVKYGLPSTENLYVHKDYVVSQDLRTNGVRWICEHFRGDYQRVSSDGGGYSTMNLRYNDVYVLSCGSMSICKAFKRKIWNDLENYVSSMAKEFGSVYAYTGPIYTPTCYEIGKWTMKYEVFDWIPIPVPSHFFKVLIVESGVPGSQPFMEAFIIENSRRVGGKLNDHRVKVGEIERYTGLRFNKIMQPVVQFGKDSFTVDTRAWAGRLEEISEPLVTFPPDQKLNLI
;
A
#
# COMPACT_ATOMS: atom_id res chain seq x y z
N MET A 1 -52.62 -14.07 -48.91
CA MET A 1 -52.15 -13.91 -47.52
C MET A 1 -50.63 -13.76 -47.39
N SER A 2 -49.78 -14.03 -48.39
CA SER A 2 -48.31 -14.01 -48.21
C SER A 2 -47.62 -12.63 -48.24
N PHE A 3 -48.22 -11.60 -48.84
CA PHE A 3 -47.57 -10.29 -48.98
C PHE A 3 -47.43 -9.51 -47.66
N SER A 4 -48.33 -9.75 -46.70
CA SER A 4 -48.21 -9.17 -45.36
C SER A 4 -47.14 -9.89 -44.54
N GLU A 5 -47.00 -11.20 -44.70
CA GLU A 5 -46.02 -12.01 -43.98
C GLU A 5 -44.58 -11.63 -44.37
N SER A 6 -44.30 -11.44 -45.67
CA SER A 6 -42.95 -11.05 -46.12
C SER A 6 -42.50 -9.71 -45.56
N ASN A 7 -43.40 -8.73 -45.49
CA ASN A 7 -43.13 -7.43 -44.90
C ASN A 7 -42.83 -7.57 -43.40
N VAL A 8 -43.65 -8.34 -42.67
CA VAL A 8 -43.43 -8.59 -41.24
C VAL A 8 -42.06 -9.24 -41.00
N HIS A 9 -41.65 -10.20 -41.82
CA HIS A 9 -40.32 -10.81 -41.73
C HIS A 9 -39.18 -9.80 -42.00
N GLN A 10 -39.33 -8.90 -42.97
CA GLN A 10 -38.34 -7.85 -43.22
C GLN A 10 -38.21 -6.86 -42.06
N TRP A 11 -39.34 -6.38 -41.52
CA TRP A 11 -39.33 -5.50 -40.34
C TRP A 11 -38.71 -6.21 -39.13
N ALA A 12 -38.98 -7.49 -38.94
CA ALA A 12 -38.38 -8.30 -37.88
C ALA A 12 -36.87 -8.45 -38.05
N LEU A 13 -36.38 -8.71 -39.27
CA LEU A 13 -34.94 -8.81 -39.56
C LEU A 13 -34.21 -7.48 -39.34
N CYS A 14 -34.79 -6.36 -39.80
CA CYS A 14 -34.24 -5.03 -39.55
C CYS A 14 -34.21 -4.69 -38.06
N ALA A 15 -35.27 -5.03 -37.32
CA ALA A 15 -35.31 -4.83 -35.86
C ALA A 15 -34.26 -5.68 -35.14
N LEU A 16 -34.11 -6.96 -35.52
CA LEU A 16 -33.06 -7.84 -34.99
C LEU A 16 -31.66 -7.29 -35.27
N ALA A 17 -31.39 -6.82 -36.49
CA ALA A 17 -30.10 -6.20 -36.85
C ALA A 17 -29.83 -4.91 -36.06
N GLY A 18 -30.85 -4.09 -35.81
CA GLY A 18 -30.73 -2.89 -34.97
C GLY A 18 -30.41 -3.21 -33.51
N VAL A 19 -31.10 -4.20 -32.93
CA VAL A 19 -30.85 -4.66 -31.55
C VAL A 19 -29.47 -5.27 -31.41
N THR A 20 -29.04 -6.13 -32.34
CA THR A 20 -27.69 -6.73 -32.30
C THR A 20 -26.60 -5.68 -32.47
N GLY A 21 -26.80 -4.70 -33.36
CA GLY A 21 -25.89 -3.56 -33.53
C GLY A 21 -25.76 -2.71 -32.27
N PHE A 22 -26.88 -2.39 -31.61
CA PHE A 22 -26.87 -1.64 -30.34
C PHE A 22 -26.15 -2.41 -29.22
N VAL A 23 -26.43 -3.71 -29.07
CA VAL A 23 -25.76 -4.57 -28.07
C VAL A 23 -24.26 -4.69 -28.36
N CYS A 24 -23.86 -4.86 -29.62
CA CYS A 24 -22.46 -4.89 -30.02
C CYS A 24 -21.77 -3.55 -29.73
N GLY A 25 -22.41 -2.43 -30.05
CA GLY A 25 -21.91 -1.08 -29.75
C GLY A 25 -21.74 -0.85 -28.25
N ALA A 26 -22.75 -1.21 -27.43
CA ALA A 26 -22.69 -1.11 -25.98
C ALA A 26 -21.54 -1.96 -25.39
N PHE A 27 -21.33 -3.16 -25.93
CA PHE A 27 -20.24 -4.05 -25.53
C PHE A 27 -18.85 -3.45 -25.84
N VAL A 28 -18.65 -2.93 -27.05
CA VAL A 28 -17.40 -2.27 -27.45
C VAL A 28 -17.14 -1.03 -26.60
N GLN A 29 -18.17 -0.21 -26.34
CA GLN A 29 -18.05 0.99 -25.50
C GLN A 29 -17.67 0.64 -24.05
N GLN A 30 -18.29 -0.40 -23.48
CA GLN A 30 -17.90 -0.91 -22.16
C GLN A 30 -16.44 -1.37 -22.15
N GLU A 31 -15.98 -2.10 -23.16
CA GLU A 31 -14.61 -2.58 -23.21
C GLU A 31 -13.59 -1.44 -23.34
N ALA A 32 -13.91 -0.42 -24.13
CA ALA A 32 -13.10 0.81 -24.21
C ALA A 32 -13.00 1.52 -22.85
N SER A 33 -14.13 1.72 -22.16
CA SER A 33 -14.17 2.43 -20.88
C SER A 33 -13.43 1.67 -19.77
N ILE A 34 -13.58 0.34 -19.71
CA ILE A 34 -12.86 -0.50 -18.75
C ILE A 34 -11.36 -0.47 -19.03
N ARG A 35 -10.91 -0.58 -20.29
CA ARG A 35 -9.48 -0.51 -20.60
C ARG A 35 -8.87 0.83 -20.19
N GLN A 36 -9.57 1.93 -20.47
CA GLN A 36 -9.13 3.25 -20.04
C GLN A 36 -9.08 3.34 -18.51
N LEU A 37 -10.09 2.84 -17.80
CA LEU A 37 -10.09 2.76 -16.34
C LEU A 37 -8.88 1.98 -15.81
N LEU A 38 -8.60 0.79 -16.35
CA LEU A 38 -7.47 -0.04 -15.93
C LEU A 38 -6.13 0.68 -16.18
N GLN A 39 -6.01 1.41 -17.28
CA GLN A 39 -4.84 2.26 -17.55
C GLN A 39 -4.69 3.41 -16.54
N GLN A 40 -5.80 4.04 -16.12
CA GLN A 40 -5.76 5.09 -15.09
C GLN A 40 -5.41 4.51 -13.71
N ILE A 41 -5.94 3.34 -13.36
CA ILE A 41 -5.61 2.63 -12.11
C ILE A 41 -4.11 2.35 -12.01
N ARG A 42 -3.44 2.03 -13.13
CA ARG A 42 -1.98 1.81 -13.19
C ARG A 42 -1.15 3.08 -12.98
N ARG A 43 -1.76 4.26 -13.00
CA ARG A 43 -1.06 5.56 -12.90
C ARG A 43 -1.42 6.30 -11.63
N ASP A 44 -2.67 6.21 -11.19
CA ASP A 44 -3.21 6.98 -10.08
C ASP A 44 -3.63 6.08 -8.90
N PRO A 45 -3.00 6.24 -7.72
CA PRO A 45 -3.30 5.41 -6.54
C PRO A 45 -4.69 5.70 -5.95
N TYR A 46 -5.27 6.88 -6.19
CA TYR A 46 -6.62 7.22 -5.76
C TYR A 46 -7.67 6.48 -6.58
N VAL A 47 -7.46 6.38 -7.90
CA VAL A 47 -8.32 5.57 -8.78
C VAL A 47 -8.22 4.10 -8.38
N TYR A 48 -7.01 3.60 -8.07
CA TYR A 48 -6.83 2.25 -7.52
C TYR A 48 -7.63 2.04 -6.23
N HIS A 49 -7.59 2.99 -5.29
CA HIS A 49 -8.35 2.87 -4.05
C HIS A 49 -9.87 2.80 -4.28
N HIS A 50 -10.39 3.59 -5.22
CA HIS A 50 -11.83 3.66 -5.51
C HIS A 50 -12.32 2.66 -6.58
N ARG A 51 -11.45 1.81 -7.14
CA ARG A 51 -11.78 0.92 -8.27
C ARG A 51 -13.03 0.08 -8.09
N HIS A 52 -13.26 -0.47 -6.89
CA HIS A 52 -14.45 -1.29 -6.61
C HIS A 52 -15.77 -0.51 -6.66
N LYS A 53 -15.74 0.82 -6.49
CA LYS A 53 -16.89 1.70 -6.70
C LYS A 53 -17.08 2.05 -8.19
N LEU A 54 -15.99 2.07 -8.95
CA LEU A 54 -15.98 2.42 -10.38
C LEU A 54 -16.38 1.23 -11.28
N TYR A 55 -16.01 0.01 -10.92
CA TYR A 55 -16.37 -1.19 -11.67
C TYR A 55 -17.88 -1.32 -11.95
N PRO A 56 -18.79 -1.27 -10.95
CA PRO A 56 -20.23 -1.38 -11.22
C PRO A 56 -20.78 -0.20 -12.02
N MET A 57 -20.14 0.98 -11.99
CA MET A 57 -20.58 2.14 -12.77
C MET A 57 -20.29 1.99 -14.27
N LEU A 58 -19.27 1.20 -14.62
CA LEU A 58 -18.80 1.02 -16.00
C LEU A 58 -19.11 -0.38 -16.57
N SER A 59 -19.67 -1.29 -15.77
CA SER A 59 -20.03 -2.65 -16.21
C SER A 59 -21.53 -2.79 -16.46
N THR A 60 -21.90 -2.93 -17.73
CA THR A 60 -23.22 -3.41 -18.16
C THR A 60 -23.24 -4.94 -18.29
N PHE A 61 -22.14 -5.52 -18.77
CA PHE A 61 -21.91 -6.95 -18.87
C PHE A 61 -20.98 -7.42 -17.73
N GLY A 62 -21.31 -8.56 -17.10
CA GLY A 62 -20.52 -9.12 -16.01
C GLY A 62 -19.12 -9.53 -16.46
N THR A 63 -18.09 -8.94 -15.84
CA THR A 63 -16.68 -9.23 -16.14
C THR A 63 -15.87 -9.23 -14.86
N ASP A 64 -14.87 -10.12 -14.76
CA ASP A 64 -13.93 -10.10 -13.64
C ASP A 64 -12.86 -9.02 -13.86
N HIS A 65 -13.16 -7.82 -13.38
CA HIS A 65 -12.27 -6.67 -13.53
C HIS A 65 -10.94 -6.85 -12.79
N GLU A 66 -10.93 -7.57 -11.66
CA GLU A 66 -9.71 -7.79 -10.89
C GLU A 66 -8.79 -8.79 -11.59
N ALA A 67 -9.33 -9.88 -12.12
CA ALA A 67 -8.53 -10.81 -12.90
C ALA A 67 -7.92 -10.11 -14.13
N ARG A 68 -8.65 -9.20 -14.77
CA ARG A 68 -8.15 -8.36 -15.86
C ARG A 68 -7.07 -7.36 -15.42
N LEU A 69 -7.27 -6.68 -14.28
CA LEU A 69 -6.30 -5.71 -13.76
C LEU A 69 -4.93 -6.36 -13.50
N TRP A 70 -4.96 -7.53 -12.87
CA TRP A 70 -3.78 -8.31 -12.50
C TRP A 70 -3.26 -9.25 -13.59
N ASN A 71 -3.80 -9.17 -14.81
CA ASN A 71 -3.49 -10.09 -15.92
C ASN A 71 -3.53 -11.58 -15.51
N ARG A 72 -4.43 -11.95 -14.60
CA ARG A 72 -4.62 -13.35 -14.19
C ARG A 72 -5.20 -14.14 -15.36
N PRO A 73 -4.86 -15.43 -15.51
CA PRO A 73 -5.44 -16.25 -16.57
C PRO A 73 -6.96 -16.32 -16.37
N THR A 74 -7.70 -15.75 -17.33
CA THR A 74 -9.17 -15.73 -17.31
C THR A 74 -9.79 -16.63 -18.38
N SER A 75 -11.11 -16.79 -18.25
CA SER A 75 -12.00 -17.63 -19.06
C SER A 75 -11.85 -17.41 -20.57
N TRP A 76 -12.27 -18.39 -21.36
CA TRP A 76 -12.27 -18.38 -22.84
C TRP A 76 -12.88 -17.10 -23.46
N ALA A 77 -13.86 -16.49 -22.79
CA ALA A 77 -14.47 -15.23 -23.19
C ALA A 77 -13.45 -14.08 -23.29
N ASP A 78 -12.46 -14.02 -22.39
CA ASP A 78 -11.43 -12.98 -22.40
C ASP A 78 -10.39 -13.21 -23.49
N LYS A 79 -10.05 -14.47 -23.80
CA LYS A 79 -9.24 -14.78 -24.99
C LYS A 79 -9.89 -14.31 -26.27
N PHE A 80 -11.20 -14.55 -26.41
CA PHE A 80 -11.98 -14.08 -27.57
C PHE A 80 -12.01 -12.54 -27.64
N ARG A 81 -12.23 -11.87 -26.51
CA ARG A 81 -12.20 -10.41 -26.40
C ARG A 81 -10.83 -9.84 -26.78
N GLU A 82 -9.74 -10.40 -26.27
CA GLU A 82 -8.39 -9.94 -26.60
C GLU A 82 -8.05 -10.15 -28.08
N LEU A 83 -8.47 -11.26 -28.69
CA LEU A 83 -8.23 -11.50 -30.11
C LEU A 83 -9.02 -10.58 -31.04
N VAL A 84 -10.30 -10.32 -30.74
CA VAL A 84 -11.19 -9.57 -31.64
C VAL A 84 -11.18 -8.06 -31.36
N LEU A 85 -11.15 -7.66 -30.08
CA LEU A 85 -11.32 -6.25 -29.70
C LEU A 85 -10.01 -5.50 -29.54
N SER A 86 -8.89 -6.16 -29.19
CA SER A 86 -7.63 -5.44 -29.02
C SER A 86 -7.21 -4.63 -30.24
N PRO A 87 -7.28 -5.15 -31.48
CA PRO A 87 -6.85 -4.39 -32.64
C PRO A 87 -7.78 -3.19 -32.92
N ILE A 88 -9.09 -3.39 -32.72
CA ILE A 88 -10.11 -2.36 -32.95
C ILE A 88 -9.97 -1.22 -31.93
N LEU A 89 -9.83 -1.57 -30.66
CA LEU A 89 -9.72 -0.59 -29.58
C LEU A 89 -8.38 0.13 -29.59
N ASP A 90 -7.29 -0.54 -29.97
CA ASP A 90 -5.98 0.10 -30.11
C ASP A 90 -5.99 1.10 -31.27
N LEU A 91 -6.65 0.77 -32.38
CA LEU A 91 -6.86 1.70 -33.49
C LEU A 91 -7.67 2.93 -33.06
N VAL A 92 -8.78 2.73 -32.34
CA VAL A 92 -9.62 3.82 -31.81
C VAL A 92 -8.84 4.67 -30.80
N SER A 93 -8.12 4.04 -29.89
CA SER A 93 -7.32 4.73 -28.87
C SER A 93 -6.18 5.53 -29.51
N ALA A 94 -5.45 4.95 -30.46
CA ALA A 94 -4.42 5.68 -31.21
C ALA A 94 -4.96 6.90 -31.97
N THR A 95 -6.22 6.85 -32.38
CA THR A 95 -6.88 7.95 -33.11
C THR A 95 -7.43 9.02 -32.17
N VAL A 96 -7.97 8.65 -31.00
CA VAL A 96 -8.64 9.55 -30.06
C VAL A 96 -7.69 10.10 -28.99
N THR A 97 -6.74 9.31 -28.50
CA THR A 97 -5.83 9.69 -27.42
C THR A 97 -4.39 9.74 -27.92
N LEU A 98 -3.90 10.97 -28.12
CA LEU A 98 -2.49 11.28 -28.35
C LEU A 98 -1.62 10.53 -27.33
N LYS A 99 -0.94 9.50 -27.81
CA LYS A 99 0.31 8.90 -27.31
C LYS A 99 0.68 9.31 -25.87
N TRP A 100 0.06 8.66 -24.89
CA TRP A 100 0.53 8.74 -23.50
C TRP A 100 1.70 7.78 -23.35
N ASP A 101 2.94 8.31 -23.41
CA ASP A 101 4.18 7.55 -23.33
C ASP A 101 4.14 6.48 -22.23
N SER A 102 4.11 5.21 -22.66
CA SER A 102 4.13 4.02 -21.80
C SER A 102 5.57 3.63 -21.40
N ALA A 103 6.56 4.42 -21.81
CA ALA A 103 7.95 4.11 -21.54
C ALA A 103 8.33 4.64 -20.14
N THR A 104 8.72 3.73 -19.26
CA THR A 104 9.54 3.96 -18.05
C THR A 104 8.84 4.18 -16.70
N THR A 105 7.53 3.95 -16.55
CA THR A 105 6.90 3.90 -15.21
C THR A 105 6.78 2.45 -14.77
N THR A 106 7.47 2.06 -13.70
CA THR A 106 7.19 0.82 -12.97
C THR A 106 5.69 0.74 -12.71
N ASP A 107 5.08 -0.43 -12.84
CA ASP A 107 3.65 -0.60 -12.69
C ASP A 107 3.27 -0.26 -11.25
N LEU A 108 2.52 0.82 -11.04
CA LEU A 108 1.99 1.18 -9.72
C LEU A 108 1.34 -0.03 -9.06
N LEU A 109 0.68 -0.89 -9.86
CA LEU A 109 0.05 -2.13 -9.40
C LEU A 109 1.02 -3.04 -8.66
N ASP A 110 2.26 -3.15 -9.12
CA ASP A 110 3.27 -3.94 -8.44
C ASP A 110 3.46 -3.40 -7.01
N LEU A 111 3.68 -2.09 -6.86
CA LEU A 111 3.86 -1.43 -5.54
C LEU A 111 2.61 -1.51 -4.64
N VAL A 112 1.40 -1.55 -5.20
CA VAL A 112 0.13 -1.52 -4.44
C VAL A 112 -0.57 -2.88 -4.35
N LYS A 113 0.12 -3.97 -4.68
CA LYS A 113 -0.40 -5.35 -4.67
C LYS A 113 -1.08 -5.74 -3.37
N TYR A 114 -0.48 -5.42 -2.22
CA TYR A 114 -1.04 -5.68 -0.89
C TYR A 114 -1.91 -4.55 -0.33
N GLY A 115 -2.20 -3.54 -1.16
CA GLY A 115 -2.96 -2.36 -0.79
C GLY A 115 -2.12 -1.24 -0.17
N LEU A 116 -2.81 -0.13 0.09
CA LEU A 116 -2.24 1.09 0.65
C LEU A 116 -2.60 1.17 2.15
N PRO A 117 -1.63 1.43 3.05
CA PRO A 117 -1.91 1.52 4.49
C PRO A 117 -2.84 2.68 4.89
N SER A 118 -2.81 3.77 4.11
CA SER A 118 -3.75 4.89 4.17
C SER A 118 -3.91 5.53 2.78
N THR A 119 -4.80 6.50 2.63
CA THR A 119 -5.12 7.14 1.35
C THR A 119 -4.85 8.64 1.33
N GLU A 120 -4.12 9.15 2.32
CA GLU A 120 -3.86 10.59 2.45
C GLU A 120 -2.59 10.97 1.69
N ASN A 121 -2.68 12.02 0.87
CA ASN A 121 -1.57 12.70 0.16
C ASN A 121 -0.53 11.72 -0.40
N LEU A 122 -0.98 10.90 -1.35
CA LEU A 122 -0.18 9.87 -1.97
C LEU A 122 0.61 10.46 -3.13
N TYR A 123 1.91 10.18 -3.15
CA TYR A 123 2.77 10.45 -4.28
C TYR A 123 3.37 9.14 -4.78
N VAL A 124 3.26 8.92 -6.08
CA VAL A 124 3.82 7.75 -6.75
C VAL A 124 5.14 8.17 -7.40
N HIS A 125 6.21 7.55 -6.94
CA HIS A 125 7.51 7.59 -7.61
C HIS A 125 7.69 6.30 -8.42
N LYS A 126 8.69 6.30 -9.31
CA LYS A 126 9.04 5.12 -10.11
C LYS A 126 9.25 3.89 -9.22
N ASP A 127 9.93 4.05 -8.09
CA ASP A 127 10.35 2.89 -7.30
C ASP A 127 9.67 2.76 -5.92
N TYR A 128 8.80 3.71 -5.55
CA TYR A 128 8.14 3.72 -4.24
C TYR A 128 6.84 4.53 -4.27
N VAL A 129 5.95 4.27 -3.32
CA VAL A 129 4.76 5.09 -3.05
C VAL A 129 4.90 5.70 -1.67
N VAL A 130 4.65 7.00 -1.52
CA VAL A 130 4.77 7.71 -0.25
C VAL A 130 3.45 8.40 0.11
N SER A 131 3.10 8.37 1.40
CA SER A 131 2.00 9.14 1.98
C SER A 131 2.57 10.25 2.87
N GLN A 132 2.09 11.47 2.66
CA GLN A 132 2.54 12.66 3.40
C GLN A 132 1.49 13.16 4.40
N ASP A 133 1.94 13.56 5.59
CA ASP A 133 1.15 14.34 6.54
C ASP A 133 1.32 15.83 6.23
N LEU A 134 0.29 16.47 5.67
CA LEU A 134 0.32 17.90 5.32
C LEU A 134 0.49 18.82 6.55
N ARG A 135 0.09 18.38 7.73
CA ARG A 135 0.19 19.20 8.95
C ARG A 135 1.64 19.37 9.40
N THR A 136 2.44 18.33 9.23
CA THR A 136 3.86 18.33 9.61
C THR A 136 4.80 18.45 8.41
N ASN A 137 4.23 18.46 7.19
CA ASN A 137 4.92 18.24 5.92
C ASN A 137 5.77 16.94 5.90
N GLY A 138 5.54 16.06 6.88
CA GLY A 138 6.35 14.88 7.14
C GLY A 138 5.80 13.64 6.46
N VAL A 139 6.58 12.57 6.49
CA VAL A 139 6.18 11.30 5.86
C VAL A 139 5.41 10.46 6.84
N ARG A 140 4.23 10.00 6.44
CA ARG A 140 3.39 9.10 7.23
C ARG A 140 3.84 7.66 7.06
N TRP A 141 4.07 7.25 5.82
CA TRP A 141 4.70 5.99 5.46
C TRP A 141 5.21 6.03 4.02
N ILE A 142 6.17 5.16 3.72
CA ILE A 142 6.67 4.87 2.39
C ILE A 142 6.57 3.36 2.15
N CYS A 143 6.12 2.98 0.95
CA CYS A 143 6.09 1.61 0.46
C CYS A 143 7.14 1.42 -0.64
N GLU A 144 8.01 0.44 -0.46
CA GLU A 144 9.04 0.05 -1.41
C GLU A 144 8.86 -1.43 -1.77
N HIS A 145 9.16 -1.79 -3.02
CA HIS A 145 9.22 -3.18 -3.45
C HIS A 145 10.67 -3.57 -3.78
N PHE A 146 11.23 -4.45 -2.94
CA PHE A 146 12.55 -5.04 -3.11
C PHE A 146 12.43 -6.37 -3.86
N ARG A 147 13.10 -6.45 -5.00
CA ARG A 147 13.19 -7.65 -5.85
C ARG A 147 14.51 -8.38 -5.59
N GLY A 148 14.60 -9.67 -5.94
CA GLY A 148 15.78 -10.50 -5.66
C GLY A 148 17.10 -10.03 -6.27
N ASP A 149 17.07 -9.16 -7.28
CA ASP A 149 18.23 -8.49 -7.87
C ASP A 149 18.65 -7.21 -7.13
N TYR A 150 18.00 -6.86 -6.03
CA TYR A 150 18.29 -5.66 -5.26
C TYR A 150 19.77 -5.61 -4.84
N GLN A 151 20.51 -4.71 -5.49
CA GLN A 151 21.84 -4.31 -5.07
C GLN A 151 21.70 -3.11 -4.14
N ARG A 152 22.09 -3.30 -2.88
CA ARG A 152 22.30 -2.18 -1.96
C ARG A 152 23.29 -1.20 -2.60
N VAL A 153 22.95 0.08 -2.62
CA VAL A 153 23.93 1.13 -2.97
C VAL A 153 25.03 1.06 -1.91
N SER A 154 26.23 0.63 -2.32
CA SER A 154 27.40 0.54 -1.46
C SER A 154 27.75 1.92 -0.88
N SER A 155 28.09 1.97 0.40
CA SER A 155 28.59 3.18 1.06
C SER A 155 29.95 3.55 0.49
N ASP A 156 30.00 4.61 -0.32
CA ASP A 156 31.28 5.25 -0.61
C ASP A 156 31.91 5.72 0.69
N GLY A 157 33.22 5.49 0.84
CA GLY A 157 34.00 5.51 2.09
C GLY A 157 34.02 6.79 2.92
N GLY A 158 33.24 7.82 2.58
CA GLY A 158 32.85 8.85 3.54
C GLY A 158 31.64 8.36 4.30
N GLY A 159 31.75 8.04 5.60
CA GLY A 159 30.73 7.42 6.46
C GLY A 159 29.35 8.12 6.58
N TYR A 160 29.05 9.08 5.72
CA TYR A 160 27.76 9.72 5.48
C TYR A 160 27.11 9.34 4.13
N SER A 161 27.81 8.61 3.26
CA SER A 161 27.45 8.49 1.84
C SER A 161 26.58 7.26 1.60
N THR A 162 25.47 7.50 0.92
CA THR A 162 24.56 6.54 0.24
C THR A 162 23.66 5.64 1.07
N MET A 163 23.64 5.73 2.40
CA MET A 163 22.48 5.24 3.15
C MET A 163 21.31 6.17 2.78
N ASN A 164 20.57 5.78 1.75
CA ASN A 164 19.28 6.31 1.33
C ASN A 164 19.25 7.53 0.38
N LEU A 165 19.71 7.44 -0.87
CA LEU A 165 19.23 8.39 -1.90
C LEU A 165 17.68 8.38 -1.96
N ARG A 166 17.08 7.18 -1.84
CA ARG A 166 15.62 6.99 -1.80
C ARG A 166 14.92 7.59 -0.58
N TYR A 167 15.54 7.50 0.60
CA TYR A 167 14.98 8.21 1.76
C TYR A 167 15.36 9.69 1.76
N ASN A 168 16.46 10.12 1.14
CA ASN A 168 16.79 11.55 1.00
C ASN A 168 15.76 12.29 0.15
N ASP A 169 15.30 11.73 -0.97
CA ASP A 169 14.23 12.36 -1.77
C ASP A 169 12.95 12.58 -0.94
N VAL A 170 12.74 11.75 0.07
CA VAL A 170 11.62 11.77 1.00
C VAL A 170 11.90 12.65 2.25
N TYR A 171 13.15 12.70 2.74
CA TYR A 171 13.60 13.59 3.83
C TYR A 171 13.72 15.04 3.38
N VAL A 172 14.04 15.29 2.11
CA VAL A 172 14.07 16.63 1.51
C VAL A 172 12.68 17.23 1.50
N LEU A 173 11.62 16.42 1.34
CA LEU A 173 10.24 16.89 1.46
C LEU A 173 9.80 17.09 2.92
N SER A 174 10.27 16.24 3.85
CA SER A 174 10.00 16.34 5.29
C SER A 174 10.99 17.26 6.02
N CYS A 175 11.11 18.53 5.60
CA CYS A 175 11.87 19.59 6.30
C CYS A 175 13.25 19.18 6.89
N GLY A 176 14.00 18.35 6.17
CA GLY A 176 15.44 18.52 6.00
C GLY A 176 16.41 18.35 7.19
N SER A 177 16.00 17.98 8.41
CA SER A 177 16.98 17.82 9.51
C SER A 177 17.34 16.37 9.84
N MET A 178 18.57 15.99 9.50
CA MET A 178 19.27 14.78 9.94
C MET A 178 19.37 14.62 11.48
N SER A 179 19.00 15.64 12.29
CA SER A 179 18.94 15.55 13.75
C SER A 179 17.79 14.67 14.24
N ILE A 180 16.68 14.67 13.49
CA ILE A 180 15.42 14.02 13.88
C ILE A 180 15.54 12.49 13.75
N CYS A 181 16.33 11.99 12.81
CA CYS A 181 16.37 10.58 12.45
C CYS A 181 17.58 9.84 13.05
N LYS A 182 17.60 9.67 14.37
CA LYS A 182 18.72 9.04 15.10
C LYS A 182 18.78 7.53 14.88
N ALA A 183 17.64 6.86 14.73
CA ALA A 183 17.55 5.41 14.52
C ALA A 183 18.29 4.92 13.27
N PHE A 184 18.17 5.64 12.14
CA PHE A 184 18.74 5.21 10.85
C PHE A 184 20.26 5.22 10.81
N LYS A 185 20.90 5.96 11.72
CA LYS A 185 22.37 6.00 11.87
C LYS A 185 22.91 4.86 12.74
N ARG A 186 22.06 3.93 13.18
CA ARG A 186 22.43 2.87 14.12
C ARG A 186 22.67 1.57 13.40
N LYS A 187 23.55 0.75 14.00
CA LYS A 187 23.84 -0.61 13.52
C LYS A 187 22.56 -1.45 13.40
N ILE A 188 21.62 -1.31 14.32
CA ILE A 188 20.36 -2.09 14.29
C ILE A 188 19.53 -1.82 13.03
N TRP A 189 19.47 -0.58 12.56
CA TRP A 189 18.79 -0.24 11.31
C TRP A 189 19.52 -0.83 10.10
N ASN A 190 20.86 -0.75 10.12
CA ASN A 190 21.68 -1.38 9.10
C ASN A 190 21.51 -2.92 9.06
N ASP A 191 21.39 -3.55 10.22
CA ASP A 191 21.10 -4.98 10.33
C ASP A 191 19.71 -5.30 9.75
N LEU A 192 18.71 -4.44 9.99
CA LEU A 192 17.37 -4.55 9.39
C LEU A 192 17.39 -4.41 7.86
N GLU A 193 18.14 -3.44 7.31
CA GLU A 193 18.26 -3.30 5.85
C GLU A 193 18.96 -4.50 5.20
N ASN A 194 19.98 -5.05 5.86
CA ASN A 194 20.63 -6.28 5.41
C ASN A 194 19.67 -7.48 5.45
N TYR A 195 18.85 -7.56 6.49
CA TYR A 195 17.82 -8.59 6.60
C TYR A 195 16.80 -8.49 5.46
N VAL A 196 16.25 -7.30 5.18
CA VAL A 196 15.33 -7.08 4.05
C VAL A 196 15.97 -7.47 2.72
N SER A 197 17.25 -7.12 2.52
CA SER A 197 17.99 -7.49 1.30
C SER A 197 18.19 -9.01 1.19
N SER A 198 18.45 -9.70 2.29
CA SER A 198 18.55 -11.16 2.33
C SER A 198 17.21 -11.82 1.99
N MET A 199 16.12 -11.33 2.60
CA MET A 199 14.77 -11.80 2.34
C MET A 199 14.36 -11.61 0.87
N ALA A 200 14.70 -10.46 0.27
CA ALA A 200 14.43 -10.22 -1.15
C ALA A 200 15.16 -11.22 -2.05
N LYS A 201 16.42 -11.55 -1.75
CA LYS A 201 17.20 -12.55 -2.50
C LYS A 201 16.68 -13.97 -2.33
N GLU A 202 16.27 -14.33 -1.11
CA GLU A 202 15.81 -15.67 -0.77
C GLU A 202 14.40 -15.96 -1.31
N PHE A 203 13.47 -15.03 -1.10
CA PHE A 203 12.06 -15.22 -1.43
C PHE A 203 11.67 -14.64 -2.79
N GLY A 204 12.43 -13.67 -3.30
CA GLY A 204 12.26 -13.04 -4.62
C GLY A 204 11.56 -11.70 -4.59
N SER A 205 10.60 -11.48 -3.68
CA SER A 205 9.84 -10.23 -3.59
C SER A 205 9.48 -9.86 -2.15
N VAL A 206 9.87 -8.66 -1.74
CA VAL A 206 9.59 -8.11 -0.41
C VAL A 206 9.05 -6.70 -0.52
N TYR A 207 7.86 -6.48 0.03
CA TYR A 207 7.25 -5.17 0.14
C TYR A 207 7.55 -4.61 1.52
N ALA A 208 8.22 -3.46 1.60
CA ALA A 208 8.55 -2.84 2.88
C ALA A 208 7.80 -1.52 3.03
N TYR A 209 7.10 -1.40 4.15
CA TYR A 209 6.46 -0.17 4.58
C TYR A 209 7.25 0.42 5.74
N THR A 210 7.77 1.63 5.58
CA THR A 210 8.54 2.32 6.63
C THR A 210 7.84 3.62 7.03
N GLY A 211 7.82 3.96 8.31
CA GLY A 211 7.25 5.25 8.76
C GLY A 211 7.56 5.58 10.22
N PRO A 212 7.28 6.82 10.66
CA PRO A 212 7.44 7.23 12.04
C PRO A 212 6.30 6.76 12.94
N ILE A 213 6.61 6.59 14.21
CA ILE A 213 5.65 6.46 15.31
C ILE A 213 5.83 7.65 16.23
N TYR A 214 4.71 8.28 16.59
CA TYR A 214 4.64 9.43 17.47
C TYR A 214 3.93 9.02 18.76
N THR A 215 4.70 8.52 19.74
CA THR A 215 4.15 8.18 21.07
C THR A 215 4.67 9.14 22.13
N PRO A 216 3.79 9.58 23.07
CA PRO A 216 4.23 10.40 24.19
C PRO A 216 5.09 9.58 25.15
N THR A 217 6.03 10.24 25.81
CA THR A 217 6.87 9.63 26.85
C THR A 217 6.50 10.17 28.22
N CYS A 218 6.27 9.27 29.18
CA CYS A 218 6.09 9.59 30.58
C CYS A 218 7.46 9.71 31.26
N TYR A 219 7.81 10.90 31.76
CA TYR A 219 9.05 11.14 32.53
C TYR A 219 8.78 11.24 34.03
N GLU A 220 7.65 11.84 34.40
CA GLU A 220 7.14 11.95 35.77
C GLU A 220 5.75 11.33 35.81
N ILE A 221 5.34 10.74 36.93
CA ILE A 221 4.04 10.09 37.10
C ILE A 221 2.91 11.03 36.63
N GLY A 222 2.11 10.58 35.66
CA GLY A 222 1.00 11.33 35.07
C GLY A 222 1.38 12.44 34.09
N LYS A 223 2.66 12.78 33.92
CA LYS A 223 3.10 13.80 32.95
C LYS A 223 3.66 13.17 31.69
N TRP A 224 2.83 13.22 30.66
CA TRP A 224 3.15 12.79 29.31
C TRP A 224 3.68 13.97 28.50
N THR A 225 4.81 13.75 27.83
CA THR A 225 5.46 14.79 27.02
C THR A 225 5.74 14.28 25.62
N MET A 226 5.65 15.19 24.65
CA MET A 226 6.00 14.95 23.26
C MET A 226 7.09 15.94 22.87
N LYS A 227 8.15 15.45 22.23
CA LYS A 227 9.29 16.29 21.83
C LYS A 227 9.01 16.94 20.49
N TYR A 228 9.26 18.24 20.42
CA TYR A 228 9.25 19.02 19.20
C TYR A 228 10.64 19.62 18.98
N GLU A 229 11.13 19.58 17.75
CA GLU A 229 12.29 20.33 17.31
C GLU A 229 11.80 21.46 16.40
N VAL A 230 12.29 22.67 16.59
CA VAL A 230 11.92 23.82 15.75
C VAL A 230 12.88 23.86 14.56
N PHE A 231 12.32 23.77 13.36
CA PHE A 231 13.06 23.94 12.10
C PHE A 231 12.46 25.12 11.34
N ASP A 232 13.29 26.12 11.03
CA ASP A 232 12.87 27.35 10.35
C ASP A 232 11.56 27.94 10.92
N TRP A 233 11.53 28.13 12.25
CA TRP A 233 10.37 28.66 13.00
C TRP A 233 9.12 27.77 13.05
N ILE A 234 9.14 26.61 12.39
CA ILE A 234 8.05 25.64 12.41
C ILE A 234 8.37 24.55 13.45
N PRO A 235 7.51 24.34 14.47
CA PRO A 235 7.68 23.24 15.41
C PRO A 235 7.28 21.91 14.75
N ILE A 236 8.24 20.99 14.63
CA ILE A 236 8.04 19.66 14.02
C ILE A 236 8.10 18.59 15.11
N PRO A 237 7.12 17.67 15.19
CA PRO A 237 7.17 16.58 16.16
C PRO A 237 8.34 15.64 15.83
N VAL A 238 9.11 15.27 16.85
CA VAL A 238 10.18 14.27 16.73
C VAL A 238 9.57 12.88 16.90
N PRO A 239 9.73 11.95 15.92
CA PRO A 239 9.28 10.57 16.08
C PRO A 239 9.92 9.93 17.31
N SER A 240 9.13 9.20 18.11
CA SER A 240 9.66 8.42 19.23
C SER A 240 10.29 7.12 18.74
N HIS A 241 9.72 6.53 17.70
CA HIS A 241 10.18 5.29 17.08
C HIS A 241 9.99 5.38 15.56
N PHE A 242 10.61 4.45 14.85
CA PHE A 242 10.31 4.16 13.46
C PHE A 242 9.89 2.70 13.33
N PHE A 243 8.93 2.44 12.46
CA PHE A 243 8.49 1.09 12.16
C PHE A 243 8.95 0.66 10.78
N LYS A 244 9.11 -0.65 10.59
CA LYS A 244 9.21 -1.27 9.28
C LYS A 244 8.33 -2.52 9.25
N VAL A 245 7.36 -2.56 8.35
CA VAL A 245 6.51 -3.73 8.09
C VAL A 245 6.94 -4.34 6.77
N LEU A 246 7.20 -5.64 6.77
CA LEU A 246 7.61 -6.40 5.61
C LEU A 246 6.48 -7.35 5.23
N ILE A 247 6.13 -7.40 3.95
CA ILE A 247 5.31 -8.46 3.36
C ILE A 247 6.23 -9.23 2.43
N VAL A 248 6.48 -10.49 2.78
CA VAL A 248 7.40 -11.37 2.06
C VAL A 248 6.58 -12.33 1.23
N GLU A 249 6.83 -12.32 -0.08
CA GLU A 249 6.23 -13.26 -1.02
C GLU A 249 7.28 -14.28 -1.44
N SER A 250 7.00 -15.55 -1.17
CA SER A 250 7.84 -16.65 -1.65
C SER A 250 7.54 -16.94 -3.11
N GLY A 251 8.58 -17.06 -3.93
CA GLY A 251 8.46 -17.53 -5.31
C GLY A 251 8.01 -18.99 -5.45
N VAL A 252 7.93 -19.75 -4.35
CA VAL A 252 7.47 -21.14 -4.38
C VAL A 252 5.95 -21.21 -4.62
N PRO A 253 5.48 -21.89 -5.68
CA PRO A 253 4.05 -22.02 -5.97
C PRO A 253 3.29 -22.61 -4.78
N GLY A 254 2.22 -21.94 -4.35
CA GLY A 254 1.37 -22.37 -3.23
C GLY A 254 1.82 -21.93 -1.84
N SER A 255 2.99 -21.31 -1.71
CA SER A 255 3.41 -20.69 -0.45
C SER A 255 2.59 -19.42 -0.19
N GLN A 256 1.99 -19.32 0.98
CA GLN A 256 1.29 -18.10 1.37
C GLN A 256 2.32 -17.02 1.75
N PRO A 257 2.12 -15.76 1.32
CA PRO A 257 2.95 -14.67 1.79
C PRO A 257 2.82 -14.55 3.32
N PHE A 258 3.80 -13.92 3.96
CA PHE A 258 3.77 -13.67 5.41
C PHE A 258 4.24 -12.25 5.72
N MET A 259 3.96 -11.80 6.94
CA MET A 259 4.25 -10.44 7.39
C MET A 259 5.16 -10.45 8.61
N GLU A 260 6.17 -9.59 8.58
CA GLU A 260 7.00 -9.29 9.74
C GLU A 260 6.98 -7.79 10.03
N ALA A 261 7.10 -7.42 11.29
CA ALA A 261 7.04 -6.02 11.71
C ALA A 261 8.11 -5.74 12.76
N PHE A 262 8.70 -4.55 12.67
CA PHE A 262 9.77 -4.10 13.55
C PHE A 262 9.45 -2.69 14.03
N ILE A 263 9.75 -2.41 15.30
CA ILE A 263 9.72 -1.05 15.88
C ILE A 263 11.10 -0.76 16.46
N ILE A 264 11.73 0.31 16.02
CA ILE A 264 13.06 0.74 16.46
C ILE A 264 12.94 2.11 17.13
N GLU A 265 13.41 2.22 18.37
CA GLU A 265 13.43 3.48 19.11
C GLU A 265 14.33 4.52 18.43
N ASN A 266 13.83 5.75 18.31
CA ASN A 266 14.54 6.88 17.75
C ASN A 266 15.53 7.50 18.76
N SER A 267 16.43 6.67 19.27
CA SER A 267 17.36 7.00 20.35
C SER A 267 18.78 6.62 19.96
N ARG A 268 19.77 7.35 20.49
CA ARG A 268 21.19 6.98 20.34
C ARG A 268 21.55 5.73 21.15
N ARG A 269 20.72 5.35 22.12
CA ARG A 269 20.91 4.21 23.00
C ARG A 269 20.36 2.90 22.44
N VAL A 270 19.61 2.94 21.34
CA VAL A 270 19.04 1.75 20.73
C VAL A 270 20.16 0.83 20.20
N GLY A 271 20.00 -0.47 20.48
CA GLY A 271 20.92 -1.56 20.20
C GLY A 271 20.24 -2.90 20.47
N GLY A 272 21.02 -3.98 20.60
CA GLY A 272 20.49 -5.34 20.75
C GLY A 272 20.44 -6.11 19.43
N LYS A 273 19.79 -7.28 19.43
CA LYS A 273 19.63 -8.11 18.24
C LYS A 273 18.36 -7.70 17.49
N LEU A 274 18.33 -7.88 16.17
CA LEU A 274 17.17 -7.53 15.34
C LEU A 274 15.87 -8.21 15.80
N ASN A 275 15.97 -9.44 16.32
CA ASN A 275 14.82 -10.18 16.83
C ASN A 275 14.18 -9.54 18.07
N ASP A 276 14.95 -8.79 18.86
CA ASP A 276 14.44 -8.11 20.07
C ASP A 276 13.51 -6.92 19.72
N HIS A 277 13.55 -6.46 18.46
CA HIS A 277 12.75 -5.33 17.94
C HIS A 277 11.55 -5.78 17.10
N ARG A 278 11.31 -7.10 16.97
CA ARG A 278 10.15 -7.66 16.27
C ARG A 278 8.87 -7.39 17.07
N VAL A 279 7.81 -6.99 16.40
CA VAL A 279 6.49 -6.71 17.00
C VAL A 279 5.36 -7.29 16.17
N LYS A 280 4.14 -7.26 16.72
CA LYS A 280 2.93 -7.59 15.95
C LYS A 280 2.55 -6.43 15.05
N VAL A 281 2.11 -6.71 13.83
CA VAL A 281 1.61 -5.68 12.89
C VAL A 281 0.50 -4.84 13.53
N GLY A 282 -0.44 -5.48 14.24
CA GLY A 282 -1.54 -4.79 14.92
C GLY A 282 -1.10 -3.78 15.98
N GLU A 283 0.11 -3.89 16.52
CA GLU A 283 0.67 -2.89 17.42
C GLU A 283 1.07 -1.61 16.67
N ILE A 284 1.67 -1.74 15.49
CA ILE A 284 1.94 -0.60 14.60
C ILE A 284 0.64 0.04 14.13
N GLU A 285 -0.36 -0.77 13.75
CA GLU A 285 -1.70 -0.26 13.38
C GLU A 285 -2.32 0.55 14.52
N ARG A 286 -2.22 0.07 15.77
CA ARG A 286 -2.71 0.78 16.96
C ARG A 286 -2.01 2.12 17.17
N TYR A 287 -0.69 2.19 16.98
CA TYR A 287 0.06 3.43 17.21
C TYR A 287 -0.02 4.45 16.07
N THR A 288 -0.27 4.01 14.84
CA THR A 288 -0.20 4.87 13.64
C THR A 288 -1.55 5.14 13.00
N GLY A 289 -2.57 4.35 13.35
CA GLY A 289 -3.87 4.31 12.67
C GLY A 289 -3.80 3.75 11.25
N LEU A 290 -2.63 3.26 10.80
CA LEU A 290 -2.47 2.62 9.49
C LEU A 290 -3.10 1.23 9.50
N ARG A 291 -3.43 0.73 8.32
CA ARG A 291 -4.04 -0.60 8.15
C ARG A 291 -3.26 -1.42 7.14
N PHE A 292 -2.46 -2.37 7.63
CA PHE A 292 -1.62 -3.20 6.78
C PHE A 292 -2.38 -4.47 6.40
N ASN A 293 -3.10 -4.38 5.28
CA ASN A 293 -3.88 -5.46 4.65
C ASN A 293 -5.04 -6.03 5.50
N LYS A 294 -6.13 -6.38 4.83
CA LYS A 294 -7.30 -7.08 5.42
C LYS A 294 -7.34 -8.57 5.08
N ILE A 295 -6.60 -8.99 4.05
CA ILE A 295 -6.72 -10.31 3.41
C ILE A 295 -5.83 -11.35 4.11
N MET A 296 -4.74 -10.93 4.72
CA MET A 296 -3.78 -11.83 5.39
C MET A 296 -3.86 -11.66 6.90
N GLN A 297 -3.99 -12.78 7.63
CA GLN A 297 -3.66 -12.78 9.05
C GLN A 297 -2.12 -12.74 9.16
N PRO A 298 -1.53 -11.80 9.91
CA PRO A 298 -0.09 -11.78 10.10
C PRO A 298 0.34 -13.06 10.84
N VAL A 299 0.97 -13.99 10.12
CA VAL A 299 1.61 -15.16 10.71
C VAL A 299 2.93 -14.69 11.29
N VAL A 300 2.95 -14.38 12.59
CA VAL A 300 4.20 -14.11 13.30
C VAL A 300 4.96 -15.43 13.41
N GLN A 301 6.08 -15.57 12.70
CA GLN A 301 7.01 -16.68 12.90
C GLN A 301 7.80 -16.41 14.19
N PHE A 302 7.40 -17.05 15.29
CA PHE A 302 8.25 -17.13 16.47
C PHE A 302 9.34 -18.18 16.21
N GLY A 303 10.61 -17.80 16.35
CA GLY A 303 11.66 -18.76 16.63
C GLY A 303 11.27 -19.53 17.90
N LYS A 304 11.52 -20.84 17.94
CA LYS A 304 11.11 -21.76 19.03
C LYS A 304 11.67 -21.42 20.42
N ASP A 305 12.41 -20.34 20.57
CA ASP A 305 12.83 -19.85 21.87
C ASP A 305 11.74 -18.91 22.39
N SER A 306 11.01 -19.39 23.40
CA SER A 306 9.98 -18.66 24.13
C SER A 306 10.41 -17.22 24.41
N PHE A 307 9.90 -16.28 23.61
CA PHE A 307 10.13 -14.86 23.84
C PHE A 307 9.24 -14.44 25.02
N THR A 308 9.84 -14.33 26.20
CA THR A 308 9.29 -13.49 27.26
C THR A 308 9.51 -12.05 26.81
N VAL A 309 8.43 -11.35 26.48
CA VAL A 309 8.46 -9.89 26.37
C VAL A 309 9.02 -9.38 27.68
N ASP A 310 10.24 -8.85 27.67
CA ASP A 310 10.76 -8.18 28.85
C ASP A 310 10.08 -6.82 28.96
N THR A 311 8.85 -6.86 29.47
CA THR A 311 8.07 -5.68 29.78
C THR A 311 8.75 -4.85 30.86
N ARG A 312 9.82 -5.29 31.53
CA ARG A 312 10.53 -4.45 32.52
C ARG A 312 11.30 -3.31 31.85
N ALA A 313 11.69 -3.45 30.59
CA ALA A 313 12.17 -2.31 29.78
C ALA A 313 11.02 -1.34 29.42
N TRP A 314 9.77 -1.79 29.51
CA TRP A 314 8.53 -1.06 29.19
C TRP A 314 7.72 -0.63 30.43
N ALA A 315 8.07 -1.17 31.60
CA ALA A 315 7.38 -1.05 32.88
C ALA A 315 7.65 0.34 33.45
N GLY A 316 6.85 1.28 32.96
CA GLY A 316 6.87 2.67 33.40
C GLY A 316 6.35 3.67 32.37
N ARG A 317 6.11 3.27 31.11
CA ARG A 317 5.70 4.24 30.07
C ARG A 317 4.49 3.89 29.19
N LEU A 318 3.88 2.72 29.29
CA LEU A 318 2.87 2.31 28.29
C LEU A 318 1.56 1.72 28.86
N GLU A 319 1.43 1.47 30.16
CA GLU A 319 0.23 0.80 30.71
C GLU A 319 -1.01 1.70 30.88
N GLU A 320 -0.99 2.98 30.49
CA GLU A 320 -2.10 3.90 30.83
C GLU A 320 -2.84 4.54 29.65
N ILE A 321 -2.61 4.12 28.39
CA ILE A 321 -3.43 4.62 27.24
C ILE A 321 -4.59 3.68 26.89
N SER A 322 -5.05 2.90 27.86
CA SER A 322 -6.33 2.20 27.76
C SER A 322 -7.05 2.33 29.08
N GLU A 323 -7.78 3.44 29.26
CA GLU A 323 -8.91 3.41 30.17
C GLU A 323 -9.91 2.36 29.62
N PRO A 324 -10.30 1.35 30.41
CA PRO A 324 -11.37 0.46 30.02
C PRO A 324 -12.62 1.32 29.78
N LEU A 325 -13.28 1.13 28.63
CA LEU A 325 -14.60 1.71 28.38
C LEU A 325 -15.50 1.36 29.57
N VAL A 326 -15.93 2.41 30.27
CA VAL A 326 -16.74 2.40 31.49
C VAL A 326 -17.69 1.20 31.53
N THR A 327 -17.48 0.31 32.50
CA THR A 327 -18.53 -0.62 32.94
C THR A 327 -19.59 0.20 33.64
N PHE A 328 -20.73 0.42 32.98
CA PHE A 328 -21.90 0.99 33.65
C PHE A 328 -22.29 0.08 34.82
N PRO A 329 -22.47 0.60 36.04
CA PRO A 329 -23.07 -0.18 37.12
C PRO A 329 -24.51 -0.54 36.73
N PRO A 330 -24.98 -1.76 37.08
CA PRO A 330 -26.11 -2.43 36.41
C PRO A 330 -27.51 -1.76 36.50
N ASP A 331 -27.67 -0.59 37.13
CA ASP A 331 -28.99 -0.06 37.48
C ASP A 331 -29.44 1.25 36.80
N GLN A 332 -28.74 1.75 35.77
CA GLN A 332 -29.28 2.88 34.99
C GLN A 332 -30.01 2.44 33.71
N LYS A 333 -31.31 2.16 33.86
CA LYS A 333 -32.27 2.20 32.76
C LYS A 333 -32.35 3.63 32.23
N LEU A 334 -31.72 3.88 31.07
CA LEU A 334 -31.91 5.12 30.31
C LEU A 334 -33.33 5.14 29.75
N ASN A 335 -34.22 5.87 30.44
CA ASN A 335 -35.53 6.25 29.94
C ASN A 335 -35.33 7.21 28.76
N LEU A 336 -35.55 6.70 27.55
CA LEU A 336 -35.70 7.49 26.34
C LEU A 336 -37.04 8.24 26.44
N ILE A 337 -36.98 9.57 26.57
CA ILE A 337 -38.08 10.46 26.23
C ILE A 337 -37.80 11.00 24.84
#